data_AF-A0A930XZK2-F1
#
_entry.id   AF-A0A930XZK2-F1
#
_cell.length_a   1.000
_cell.length_b   1.000
_cell.length_c   1.000
_cell.angle_alpha   90.00
_cell.angle_beta   90.00
_cell.angle_gamma   90.00
#
_symmetry.space_group_name_H-M   'P 1'
#
loop_
_entity.id
_entity.type
_entity.pdbx_description
1 polymer ?
#
loop_
_entity_poly.entity_id
_entity_poly.type
_entity_poly.pdbx_seq_one_letter_code
_entity_poly.pdbx_strand_id
1 'polypeptide(L)'
;MKWTAQCRGGAAGAALLLGALVLAGCGGAPESAEPGGSPDESHLAEAPAEFTGWIAVRRDLTDEALAPGYFSREELEGGEGWARITGLRWSSAGSRVPVVIDGEATGYEVELHQVSYGGRVPVLKLAVYREGVEMALAYTWAAPDSRRIGINLRWMQAGLTRIED
;
A
#
# COMPACT_ATOMS: atom_id res chain seq x y z
N MET A 1 -27.71 6.19 -22.58
CA MET A 1 -28.18 6.32 -21.18
C MET A 1 -27.30 7.37 -20.51
N LYS A 2 -27.88 8.54 -20.16
CA LYS A 2 -27.21 9.68 -19.53
C LYS A 2 -27.84 9.87 -18.15
N TRP A 3 -27.04 10.01 -17.10
CA TRP A 3 -27.49 10.38 -15.77
C TRP A 3 -27.18 11.84 -15.49
N THR A 4 -28.20 12.63 -15.20
CA THR A 4 -28.13 13.99 -14.64
C THR A 4 -28.59 13.94 -13.20
N ALA A 5 -27.74 14.36 -12.27
CA ALA A 5 -28.14 14.60 -10.88
C ALA A 5 -28.54 16.08 -10.72
N GLN A 6 -29.78 16.28 -10.30
CA GLN A 6 -30.45 17.55 -10.04
C GLN A 6 -30.40 17.83 -8.54
N CYS A 7 -29.80 18.95 -8.12
CA CYS A 7 -30.01 19.52 -6.79
C CYS A 7 -30.69 20.91 -6.94
N ARG A 8 -31.94 21.00 -6.50
CA ARG A 8 -32.65 22.24 -6.09
C ARG A 8 -32.98 22.02 -4.60
N GLY A 9 -32.91 22.96 -3.67
CA GLY A 9 -32.82 24.41 -3.71
C GLY A 9 -33.65 24.96 -2.54
N GLY A 10 -33.25 26.12 -1.97
CA GLY A 10 -34.03 26.93 -1.01
C GLY A 10 -33.17 27.41 0.17
N ALA A 11 -32.54 28.60 0.16
CA ALA A 11 -33.09 29.98 0.26
C ALA A 11 -33.67 30.27 1.67
N ALA A 12 -33.49 31.38 2.37
CA ALA A 12 -32.85 32.68 2.14
C ALA A 12 -32.84 33.48 3.47
N GLY A 13 -32.09 34.60 3.50
CA GLY A 13 -32.30 35.75 4.40
C GLY A 13 -31.37 35.80 5.62
N ALA A 14 -30.84 36.93 6.07
CA ALA A 14 -30.89 38.32 5.64
C ALA A 14 -29.66 39.03 6.28
N ALA A 15 -29.15 40.08 5.64
CA ALA A 15 -28.13 40.98 6.18
C ALA A 15 -28.75 42.02 7.13
N LEU A 16 -28.02 42.46 8.18
CA LEU A 16 -27.65 43.87 8.48
C LEU A 16 -27.13 44.07 9.92
N LEU A 17 -25.85 44.48 9.98
CA LEU A 17 -25.17 45.54 10.75
C LEU A 17 -25.52 45.90 12.21
N LEU A 18 -24.41 45.97 12.96
CA LEU A 18 -23.95 46.99 13.94
C LEU A 18 -24.67 47.12 15.30
N GLY A 19 -23.94 46.67 16.32
CA GLY A 19 -24.05 47.17 17.69
C GLY A 19 -22.70 46.97 18.40
N ALA A 20 -21.90 48.02 18.46
CA ALA A 20 -20.65 48.06 19.20
C ALA A 20 -20.94 48.11 20.72
N LEU A 21 -20.26 47.28 21.50
CA LEU A 21 -20.04 47.56 22.92
C LEU A 21 -18.59 47.25 23.27
N VAL A 22 -17.86 48.32 23.56
CA VAL A 22 -16.50 48.30 24.10
C VAL A 22 -16.58 47.96 25.58
N LEU A 23 -15.87 46.91 26.01
CA LEU A 23 -15.42 46.80 27.40
C LEU A 23 -13.93 46.49 27.39
N ALA A 24 -13.18 47.45 27.94
CA ALA A 24 -11.76 47.38 28.18
C ALA A 24 -11.43 46.27 29.18
N GLY A 25 -10.47 45.42 28.81
CA GLY A 25 -9.81 44.48 29.70
C GLY A 25 -8.33 44.49 29.42
N CYS A 26 -7.56 45.10 30.32
CA CYS A 26 -6.10 45.07 30.32
C CYS A 26 -5.61 43.64 30.60
N GLY A 27 -4.59 43.18 29.86
CA GLY A 27 -3.76 42.06 30.33
C GLY A 27 -3.11 41.24 29.23
N GLY A 28 -1.80 41.41 29.05
CA GLY A 28 -0.91 40.39 28.49
C GLY A 28 -0.83 40.33 26.97
N ALA A 29 0.25 40.87 26.41
CA ALA A 29 0.72 40.44 25.10
C ALA A 29 1.06 38.94 25.18
N PRO A 30 0.60 38.09 24.24
CA PRO A 30 1.11 36.72 24.18
C PRO A 30 2.59 36.78 23.80
N GLU A 31 3.39 36.27 24.72
CA GLU A 31 4.79 35.90 24.59
C GLU A 31 5.00 35.18 23.24
N SER A 32 6.03 35.63 22.54
CA SER A 32 6.53 35.09 21.28
C SER A 32 6.57 33.57 21.35
N ALA A 33 5.66 32.90 20.64
CA ALA A 33 5.79 31.47 20.38
C ALA A 33 7.03 31.28 19.52
N GLU A 34 8.13 30.83 20.14
CA GLU A 34 9.25 30.29 19.39
C GLU A 34 8.71 29.21 18.45
N PRO A 35 9.12 29.18 17.16
CA PRO A 35 8.73 28.09 16.30
C PRO A 35 9.33 26.81 16.88
N GLY A 36 8.45 26.00 17.47
CA GLY A 36 8.75 24.65 17.94
C GLY A 36 9.47 23.88 16.84
N GLY A 37 10.46 23.10 17.27
CA GLY A 37 11.42 22.39 16.42
C GLY A 37 10.77 21.74 15.21
N SER A 38 11.53 21.74 14.11
CA SER A 38 11.15 21.03 12.89
C SER A 38 10.66 19.63 13.23
N PRO A 39 9.63 19.10 12.54
CA PRO A 39 9.32 17.69 12.64
C PRO A 39 10.61 16.93 12.42
N ASP A 40 10.94 16.04 13.35
CA ASP A 40 12.08 15.16 13.24
C ASP A 40 12.04 14.45 11.87
N GLU A 41 12.88 14.91 10.93
CA GLU A 41 12.98 14.36 9.57
C GLU A 41 13.67 12.98 9.58
N SER A 42 13.89 12.36 10.74
CA SER A 42 14.40 10.98 10.87
C SER A 42 13.47 9.91 10.29
N HIS A 43 12.25 10.27 9.87
CA HIS A 43 11.32 9.39 9.17
C HIS A 43 11.48 9.40 7.64
N LEU A 44 12.45 10.11 7.09
CA LEU A 44 12.78 10.03 5.67
C LEU A 44 13.09 8.57 5.35
N ALA A 45 12.25 7.97 4.50
CA ALA A 45 12.36 6.59 4.07
C ALA A 45 13.82 6.30 3.68
N GLU A 46 14.40 5.25 4.27
CA GLU A 46 15.74 4.80 3.89
C GLU A 46 15.81 4.68 2.37
N ALA A 47 17.00 4.94 1.79
CA ALA A 47 17.21 4.77 0.36
C ALA A 47 16.67 3.39 -0.09
N PRO A 48 16.05 3.29 -1.28
CA PRO A 48 15.45 2.04 -1.72
C PRO A 48 16.45 0.90 -1.64
N ALA A 49 16.16 -0.08 -0.79
CA ALA A 49 16.92 -1.30 -0.69
C ALA A 49 16.50 -2.26 -1.82
N GLU A 50 17.47 -3.03 -2.31
CA GLU A 50 17.28 -4.09 -3.29
C GLU A 50 17.09 -5.45 -2.61
N PHE A 51 16.22 -6.27 -3.20
CA PHE A 51 15.87 -7.60 -2.71
C PHE A 51 15.99 -8.60 -3.85
N THR A 52 16.34 -9.83 -3.49
CA THR A 52 16.22 -10.98 -4.39
C THR A 52 15.26 -12.02 -3.85
N GLY A 53 14.65 -12.81 -4.73
CA GLY A 53 13.79 -13.88 -4.25
C GLY A 53 13.05 -14.64 -5.34
N TRP A 54 11.85 -15.07 -4.99
CA TRP A 54 11.04 -15.95 -5.80
C TRP A 54 9.55 -15.63 -5.67
N ILE A 55 8.81 -15.99 -6.72
CA ILE A 55 7.35 -16.05 -6.73
C ILE A 55 6.97 -17.43 -7.22
N ALA A 56 5.94 -18.02 -6.62
CA ALA A 56 5.23 -19.16 -7.15
C ALA A 56 3.76 -18.77 -7.34
N VAL A 57 3.15 -19.14 -8.47
CA VAL A 57 1.74 -18.89 -8.79
C VAL A 57 1.13 -20.15 -9.37
N ARG A 58 -0.12 -20.47 -9.03
CA ARG A 58 -0.90 -21.52 -9.69
C ARG A 58 -1.30 -21.09 -11.11
N ARG A 59 -1.09 -21.97 -12.09
CA ARG A 59 -1.42 -21.79 -13.51
C ARG A 59 -2.90 -22.01 -13.79
N ASP A 60 -3.57 -22.79 -12.95
CA ASP A 60 -4.96 -23.21 -13.10
C ASP A 60 -5.93 -22.35 -12.26
N LEU A 61 -5.54 -21.11 -11.98
CA LEU A 61 -6.36 -20.14 -11.26
C LEU A 61 -7.61 -19.77 -12.07
N THR A 62 -8.71 -20.47 -11.79
CA THR A 62 -10.05 -19.99 -12.09
C THR A 62 -10.56 -19.16 -10.91
N ASP A 63 -11.52 -18.24 -11.14
CA ASP A 63 -12.19 -17.53 -10.04
C ASP A 63 -12.83 -18.51 -9.03
N GLU A 64 -13.15 -19.73 -9.47
CA GLU A 64 -13.66 -20.84 -8.66
C GLU A 64 -12.57 -21.44 -7.74
N ALA A 65 -11.30 -21.45 -8.16
CA ALA A 65 -10.16 -21.85 -7.33
C ALA A 65 -9.86 -20.85 -6.19
N LEU A 66 -10.37 -19.61 -6.27
CA LEU A 66 -10.32 -18.63 -5.19
C LEU A 66 -11.44 -18.82 -4.16
N ALA A 67 -12.42 -19.70 -4.42
CA ALA A 67 -13.46 -20.03 -3.45
C ALA A 67 -12.84 -20.70 -2.20
N PRO A 68 -13.44 -20.52 -1.00
CA PRO A 68 -12.92 -21.10 0.22
C PRO A 68 -13.03 -22.63 0.20
N GLY A 69 -11.97 -23.27 -0.31
CA GLY A 69 -11.69 -24.70 -0.25
C GLY A 69 -10.30 -24.92 0.32
N TYR A 70 -10.11 -26.01 1.06
CA TYR A 70 -8.79 -26.41 1.52
C TYR A 70 -8.07 -27.10 0.36
N PHE A 71 -7.06 -26.43 -0.20
CA PHE A 71 -6.07 -27.10 -1.05
C PHE A 71 -5.39 -28.21 -0.25
N SER A 72 -5.12 -29.34 -0.89
CA SER A 72 -4.31 -30.41 -0.30
C SER A 72 -2.87 -29.92 -0.05
N ARG A 73 -2.16 -30.59 0.86
CA ARG A 73 -0.76 -30.29 1.16
C ARG A 73 0.12 -30.37 -0.09
N GLU A 74 -0.13 -31.34 -0.95
CA GLU A 74 0.60 -31.54 -2.21
C GLU A 74 0.35 -30.40 -3.22
N GLU A 75 -0.88 -29.89 -3.27
CA GLU A 75 -1.22 -28.68 -4.04
C GLU A 75 -0.64 -27.39 -3.44
N LEU A 76 -0.22 -27.37 -2.17
CA LEU A 76 0.41 -26.19 -1.55
C LEU A 76 1.94 -26.22 -1.64
N GLU A 77 2.53 -27.42 -1.76
CA GLU A 77 3.99 -27.66 -1.76
C GLU A 77 4.61 -27.69 -3.17
N GLY A 78 3.82 -27.47 -4.23
CA GLY A 78 4.33 -27.28 -5.60
C GLY A 78 4.12 -28.46 -6.56
N GLY A 79 2.97 -29.15 -6.45
CA GLY A 79 2.53 -30.17 -7.41
C GLY A 79 2.26 -29.64 -8.84
N GLU A 80 1.74 -30.51 -9.71
CA GLU A 80 1.30 -30.13 -11.06
C GLU A 80 0.41 -28.87 -11.01
N GLY A 81 0.72 -27.87 -11.83
CA GLY A 81 -0.04 -26.60 -11.87
C GLY A 81 0.66 -25.40 -11.24
N TRP A 82 1.79 -25.54 -10.55
CA TRP A 82 2.57 -24.37 -10.10
C TRP A 82 3.61 -23.91 -11.11
N ALA A 83 3.67 -22.61 -11.34
CA ALA A 83 4.83 -21.96 -11.94
C ALA A 83 5.65 -21.25 -10.86
N ARG A 84 6.98 -21.32 -11.00
CA ARG A 84 7.91 -20.64 -10.10
C ARG A 84 8.91 -19.80 -10.89
N ILE A 85 9.12 -18.58 -10.42
CA ILE A 85 10.13 -17.66 -10.90
C ILE A 85 11.13 -17.45 -9.75
N THR A 86 12.42 -17.53 -10.03
CA THR A 86 13.49 -17.37 -9.04
C THR A 86 14.54 -16.38 -9.52
N GLY A 87 15.32 -15.83 -8.59
CA GLY A 87 16.39 -14.89 -8.92
C GLY A 87 15.86 -13.52 -9.35
N LEU A 88 14.61 -13.22 -9.01
CA LEU A 88 14.03 -11.90 -9.20
C LEU A 88 14.85 -10.87 -8.43
N ARG A 89 14.98 -9.66 -8.97
CA ARG A 89 15.52 -8.50 -8.28
C ARG A 89 14.47 -7.41 -8.20
N TRP A 90 14.22 -6.90 -7.00
CA TRP A 90 13.21 -5.87 -6.75
C TRP A 90 13.70 -4.79 -5.81
N SER A 91 13.39 -3.57 -6.22
CA SER A 91 13.59 -2.38 -5.42
C SER A 91 12.41 -2.16 -4.47
N SER A 92 12.70 -1.69 -3.27
CA SER A 92 11.68 -1.24 -2.31
C SER A 92 11.15 0.19 -2.57
N ALA A 93 11.40 0.72 -3.77
CA ALA A 93 10.95 2.03 -4.23
C ALA A 93 9.43 2.12 -4.53
N GLY A 94 8.70 1.00 -4.50
CA GLY A 94 7.24 1.00 -4.69
C GLY A 94 6.78 0.84 -6.13
N SER A 95 7.66 0.46 -7.06
CA SER A 95 7.23 0.12 -8.43
C SER A 95 6.44 -1.19 -8.45
N ARG A 96 5.35 -1.20 -9.22
CA ARG A 96 4.62 -2.44 -9.53
C ARG A 96 5.32 -3.18 -10.65
N VAL A 97 5.50 -4.48 -10.47
CA VAL A 97 6.14 -5.36 -11.45
C VAL A 97 5.14 -6.44 -11.87
N PRO A 98 4.90 -6.64 -13.16
CA PRO A 98 4.02 -7.71 -13.63
C PRO A 98 4.64 -9.07 -13.33
N VAL A 99 3.81 -10.03 -12.93
CA VAL A 99 4.23 -11.42 -12.77
C VAL A 99 4.08 -12.12 -14.12
N VAL A 100 5.21 -12.48 -14.70
CA VAL A 100 5.32 -13.12 -16.03
C VAL A 100 5.85 -14.54 -15.88
N ILE A 101 5.10 -15.51 -16.40
CA ILE A 101 5.43 -16.94 -16.36
C ILE A 101 5.55 -17.43 -17.80
N ASP A 102 6.67 -18.07 -18.14
CA ASP A 102 6.92 -18.62 -19.47
C ASP A 102 6.72 -17.60 -20.62
N GLY A 103 6.93 -16.31 -20.34
CA GLY A 103 6.74 -15.21 -21.29
C GLY A 103 5.33 -14.63 -21.33
N GLU A 104 4.37 -15.18 -20.58
CA GLU A 104 3.00 -14.72 -20.51
C GLU A 104 2.70 -13.97 -19.20
N ALA A 105 2.04 -12.82 -19.30
CA ALA A 105 1.59 -12.08 -18.13
C ALA A 105 0.43 -12.82 -17.44
N THR A 106 0.50 -12.93 -16.12
CA THR A 106 -0.53 -13.62 -15.32
C THR A 106 -1.75 -12.76 -15.02
N GLY A 107 -1.73 -11.47 -15.38
CA GLY A 107 -2.74 -10.48 -14.98
C GLY A 107 -2.59 -10.03 -13.51
N TYR A 108 -1.51 -10.43 -12.83
CA TYR A 108 -1.18 -9.97 -11.48
C TYR A 108 0.11 -9.14 -11.48
N GLU A 109 0.14 -8.14 -10.60
CA GLU A 109 1.30 -7.32 -10.33
C GLU A 109 1.68 -7.43 -8.86
N VAL A 110 2.95 -7.20 -8.57
CA VAL A 110 3.51 -7.23 -7.21
C VAL A 110 4.31 -5.96 -6.96
N GLU A 111 4.22 -5.45 -5.74
CA GLU A 111 4.88 -4.21 -5.32
C GLU A 111 5.65 -4.48 -4.02
N LEU A 112 6.92 -4.07 -4.00
CA LEU A 112 7.72 -3.95 -2.79
C LEU A 112 7.93 -2.47 -2.50
N HIS A 113 7.54 -2.00 -1.32
CA HIS A 113 7.52 -0.58 -1.00
C HIS A 113 7.84 -0.32 0.47
N GLN A 114 8.84 0.52 0.75
CA GLN A 114 8.94 1.17 2.05
C GLN A 114 7.94 2.33 2.12
N VAL A 115 6.93 2.21 2.99
CA VAL A 115 5.83 3.17 3.09
C VAL A 115 5.53 3.51 4.54
N SER A 116 4.99 4.71 4.79
CA SER A 116 4.51 5.11 6.11
C SER A 116 3.01 4.81 6.26
N TYR A 117 2.68 3.77 7.03
CA TYR A 117 1.29 3.40 7.31
C TYR A 117 0.63 4.44 8.23
N GLY A 118 -0.54 4.93 7.82
CA GLY A 118 -1.25 6.02 8.51
C GLY A 118 -0.41 7.31 8.61
N GLY A 119 0.63 7.46 7.78
CA GLY A 119 1.57 8.58 7.82
C GLY A 119 2.49 8.61 9.05
N ARG A 120 2.57 7.52 9.82
CA ARG A 120 3.33 7.49 11.09
C ARG A 120 4.23 6.27 11.25
N VAL A 121 3.81 5.11 10.76
CA VAL A 121 4.50 3.85 11.04
C VAL A 121 5.23 3.40 9.77
N PRO A 122 6.55 3.59 9.67
CA PRO A 122 7.31 3.09 8.53
C PRO A 122 7.26 1.56 8.51
N VAL A 123 6.97 0.99 7.35
CA VAL A 123 6.89 -0.46 7.12
C VAL A 123 7.46 -0.83 5.77
N LEU A 124 8.03 -2.03 5.67
CA LEU A 124 8.27 -2.68 4.39
C LEU A 124 7.01 -3.43 3.98
N LYS A 125 6.36 -3.03 2.89
CA LYS A 125 5.14 -3.63 2.37
C LYS A 125 5.44 -4.48 1.15
N LEU A 126 4.89 -5.69 1.11
CA LEU A 126 4.80 -6.53 -0.09
C LEU A 126 3.33 -6.72 -0.43
N ALA A 127 2.90 -6.21 -1.60
CA ALA A 127 1.51 -6.20 -2.02
C ALA A 127 1.31 -6.89 -3.38
N VAL A 128 0.12 -7.46 -3.57
CA VAL A 128 -0.32 -8.11 -4.80
C VAL A 128 -1.53 -7.35 -5.34
N TYR A 129 -1.54 -7.07 -6.64
CA TYR A 129 -2.61 -6.37 -7.35
C TYR A 129 -3.08 -7.22 -8.53
N ARG A 130 -4.34 -7.02 -8.93
CA ARG A 130 -4.79 -7.39 -10.27
C ARG A 130 -4.40 -6.25 -11.22
N GLU A 131 -3.97 -6.58 -12.43
CA GLU A 131 -3.59 -5.58 -13.43
C GLU A 131 -4.73 -4.57 -13.67
N GLY A 132 -4.39 -3.28 -13.69
CA GLY A 132 -5.35 -2.19 -13.84
C GLY A 132 -6.21 -1.90 -12.59
N VAL A 133 -6.03 -2.62 -11.49
CA VAL A 133 -6.74 -2.39 -10.22
C VAL A 133 -5.83 -1.62 -9.26
N GLU A 134 -6.31 -0.47 -8.78
CA GLU A 134 -5.52 0.39 -7.87
C GLU A 134 -5.38 -0.23 -6.48
N MET A 135 -6.42 -0.90 -5.99
CA MET A 135 -6.46 -1.51 -4.67
C MET A 135 -5.72 -2.85 -4.65
N ALA A 136 -4.89 -3.07 -3.62
CA ALA A 136 -4.23 -4.36 -3.42
C ALA A 136 -5.26 -5.45 -3.12
N LEU A 137 -5.11 -6.60 -3.79
CA LEU A 137 -5.88 -7.81 -3.48
C LEU A 137 -5.52 -8.35 -2.09
N ALA A 138 -4.22 -8.33 -1.78
CA ALA A 138 -3.68 -8.69 -0.50
C ALA A 138 -2.30 -8.05 -0.33
N TYR A 139 -1.88 -7.92 0.92
CA TYR A 139 -0.53 -7.47 1.25
C TYR A 139 -0.10 -8.04 2.59
N THR A 140 1.21 -8.00 2.79
CA THR A 140 1.88 -8.26 4.07
C THR A 140 2.81 -7.09 4.36
N TRP A 141 3.19 -6.94 5.62
CA TRP A 141 4.17 -5.94 6.03
C TRP A 141 5.17 -6.51 7.04
N ALA A 142 6.32 -5.86 7.14
CA ALA A 142 7.33 -6.14 8.14
C ALA A 142 7.91 -4.82 8.68
N ALA A 143 8.77 -4.91 9.70
CA ALA A 143 9.55 -3.76 10.14
C ALA A 143 10.35 -3.18 8.94
N PRO A 144 10.56 -1.85 8.88
CA PRO A 144 11.15 -1.20 7.70
C PRO A 144 12.57 -1.69 7.38
N ASP A 145 13.32 -2.13 8.40
CA ASP A 145 14.68 -2.68 8.32
C ASP A 145 14.73 -4.20 8.09
N SER A 146 13.57 -4.85 7.88
CA SER A 146 13.49 -6.31 7.74
C SER A 146 14.29 -6.80 6.54
N ARG A 147 15.17 -7.78 6.79
CA ARG A 147 15.97 -8.43 5.73
C ARG A 147 15.19 -9.47 4.92
N ARG A 148 13.99 -9.85 5.37
CA ARG A 148 13.14 -10.85 4.71
C ARG A 148 11.69 -10.46 4.83
N ILE A 149 10.94 -10.68 3.74
CA ILE A 149 9.49 -10.51 3.71
C ILE A 149 8.89 -11.54 2.76
N GLY A 150 7.69 -12.02 3.05
CA GLY A 150 7.02 -12.99 2.22
C GLY A 150 5.52 -13.03 2.47
N ILE A 151 4.79 -13.51 1.47
CA ILE A 151 3.33 -13.60 1.46
C ILE A 151 2.92 -14.99 0.98
N ASN A 152 1.85 -15.53 1.56
CA ASN A 152 1.24 -16.79 1.13
C ASN A 152 -0.28 -16.60 1.03
N LEU A 153 -0.79 -16.61 -0.19
CA LEU A 153 -2.21 -16.49 -0.53
C LEU A 153 -2.81 -17.83 -0.94
N ARG A 154 -2.12 -18.94 -0.67
CA ARG A 154 -2.40 -20.31 -1.14
C ARG A 154 -2.29 -20.53 -2.64
N TRP A 155 -2.74 -19.57 -3.46
CA TRP A 155 -2.65 -19.63 -4.93
C TRP A 155 -1.44 -18.86 -5.49
N MET A 156 -0.88 -17.96 -4.69
CA MET A 156 0.38 -17.25 -4.94
C MET A 156 1.20 -17.24 -3.66
N GLN A 157 2.50 -17.43 -3.81
CA GLN A 157 3.47 -17.31 -2.73
C GLN A 157 4.66 -16.52 -3.23
N ALA A 158 5.21 -15.66 -2.38
CA ALA A 158 6.46 -14.97 -2.69
C ALA A 158 7.32 -14.84 -1.44
N GLY A 159 8.63 -14.89 -1.64
CA GLY A 159 9.61 -14.71 -0.59
C GLY A 159 10.79 -13.90 -1.11
N LEU A 160 11.13 -12.85 -0.36
CA LEU A 160 12.18 -11.89 -0.70
C LEU A 160 13.19 -11.79 0.43
N THR A 161 14.45 -11.64 0.05
CA THR A 161 15.58 -11.42 0.95
C THR A 161 16.37 -10.21 0.46
N ARG A 162 16.71 -9.29 1.37
CA ARG A 162 17.51 -8.11 1.07
C ARG A 162 18.86 -8.54 0.50
N ILE A 163 19.30 -7.89 -0.57
CA ILE A 163 20.65 -8.04 -1.09
C ILE A 163 21.53 -7.19 -0.18
N GLU A 164 22.47 -7.82 0.51
CA GLU A 164 23.51 -7.12 1.27
C GLU A 164 24.57 -6.63 0.27
N ASP A 165 25.08 -5.42 0.51
CA ASP A 165 26.17 -4.83 -0.27
C ASP A 165 27.50 -5.58 -0.07
#